data_AF-A0A9J6FTR2-F1
#
_entry.id   AF-A0A9J6FTR2-F1
#
_cell.length_a   1.000
_cell.length_b   1.000
_cell.length_c   1.000
_cell.angle_alpha   90.00
_cell.angle_beta   90.00
_cell.angle_gamma   90.00
#
_symmetry.space_group_name_H-M   'P 1'
#
loop_
_entity.id
_entity.type
_entity.pdbx_description
1 polymer ?
#
loop_
_entity_poly.entity_id
_entity_poly.type
_entity_poly.pdbx_seq_one_letter_code
_entity_poly.pdbx_strand_id
1 'polypeptide(L)'
;MPRNATLATRDRSHACDGLRDQLRRRAVADQGGPVRRPLPVRPGRLGGGGAQLPRRGAGLLSGGPSGSEPLPGNAGLHDQRLAFAWTLHYIPHFGGNASRIVLAGHDAGASSIGYHLLSGDADFWTRHVTRFILQSGGPYHRYGGNNLTEQTELAKRLHCSTDLSSNKALACLQNAAARSVARALPDATFVPVFHRTPLTGPQPSPDALRGRSAQVTGLSNKQFLVGRVEREGVYRWFVERHRGGLSNGPDELASRLLHPYDASWHKNWQTATGIVLNPVCSDLRPYQEAVGDFTEVCPMIEFIESLQAWRSQVYAYQLAYQPSYSDWRREADEAVHFEDMELVFGLPLGSNVHASEADKEWARVMISVWATFAHTGKAPTLRNTPWPKYDTIEPFSMKLGPQHVTMKKAEKLHRCVYLRTNRVTP
;
A
#
# COMPACT_ATOMS: atom_id res chain seq x y z
N MET A 1 -11.12 -34.76 12.78
CA MET A 1 -10.05 -35.63 12.27
C MET A 1 -9.66 -35.15 10.87
N PRO A 2 -8.41 -34.74 10.59
CA PRO A 2 -8.01 -34.37 9.24
C PRO A 2 -7.25 -35.55 8.59
N ARG A 3 -7.84 -36.16 7.57
CA ARG A 3 -7.10 -36.95 6.58
C ARG A 3 -7.39 -36.34 5.20
N ASN A 4 -6.33 -36.25 4.39
CA ASN A 4 -6.35 -35.93 2.95
C ASN A 4 -6.12 -34.47 2.50
N ALA A 5 -5.18 -33.74 3.12
CA ALA A 5 -4.60 -32.54 2.49
C ALA A 5 -3.46 -32.86 1.50
N THR A 6 -2.84 -34.05 1.60
CA THR A 6 -1.60 -34.38 0.87
C THR A 6 -1.81 -35.05 -0.49
N LEU A 7 -2.98 -35.64 -0.75
CA LEU A 7 -3.31 -36.28 -2.03
C LEU A 7 -3.82 -35.29 -3.08
N ALA A 8 -4.37 -34.15 -2.66
CA ALA A 8 -4.97 -33.18 -3.56
C ALA A 8 -3.95 -32.28 -4.28
N THR A 9 -2.69 -32.20 -3.84
CA THR A 9 -1.67 -31.33 -4.44
C THR A 9 -1.08 -31.89 -5.73
N ARG A 10 -1.06 -33.22 -5.90
CA ARG A 10 -0.44 -33.89 -7.06
C ARG A 10 -1.36 -33.92 -8.31
N ASP A 11 -2.68 -33.88 -8.10
CA ASP A 11 -3.67 -33.88 -9.18
C ASP A 11 -3.92 -32.47 -9.76
N ARG A 12 -3.56 -31.42 -8.99
CA ARG A 12 -3.77 -30.01 -9.36
C ARG A 12 -2.75 -29.48 -10.38
N SER A 13 -1.56 -30.08 -10.46
CA SER A 13 -0.54 -29.66 -11.44
C SER A 13 -0.97 -29.89 -12.88
N HIS A 14 -1.92 -30.81 -13.12
CA HIS A 14 -2.45 -31.12 -14.45
C HIS A 14 -3.66 -30.28 -14.86
N ALA A 15 -4.48 -29.81 -13.91
CA ALA A 15 -5.68 -29.02 -14.19
C ALA A 15 -5.38 -27.63 -14.80
N CYS A 16 -4.19 -27.08 -14.54
CA CYS A 16 -3.80 -25.76 -15.07
C CYS A 16 -2.92 -25.82 -16.34
N ASP A 17 -2.68 -26.99 -16.93
CA ASP A 17 -1.81 -27.12 -18.12
C ASP A 17 -2.36 -26.37 -19.35
N GLY A 18 -3.70 -26.37 -19.55
CA GLY A 18 -4.33 -25.62 -20.63
C GLY A 18 -4.24 -24.09 -20.49
N LEU A 19 -4.27 -23.57 -19.26
CA LEU A 19 -4.05 -22.15 -18.98
C LEU A 19 -2.58 -21.77 -19.19
N ARG A 20 -1.64 -22.64 -18.76
CA ARG A 20 -0.20 -22.43 -19.00
C ARG A 20 0.07 -22.25 -20.50
N ASP A 21 -0.57 -23.05 -21.35
CA ASP A 21 -0.44 -22.94 -22.80
C ASP A 21 -1.12 -21.69 -23.38
N GLN A 22 -2.29 -21.28 -22.89
CA GLN A 22 -2.95 -20.04 -23.34
C GLN A 22 -2.17 -18.79 -22.93
N LEU A 23 -1.64 -18.76 -21.71
CA LEU A 23 -0.87 -17.64 -21.19
C LEU A 23 0.53 -17.56 -21.81
N ARG A 24 1.18 -18.70 -22.10
CA ARG A 24 2.42 -18.72 -22.91
C ARG A 24 2.18 -18.11 -24.29
N ARG A 25 1.07 -18.45 -24.95
CA ARG A 25 0.70 -17.86 -26.25
C ARG A 25 0.42 -16.35 -26.17
N ARG A 26 -0.24 -15.86 -25.11
CA ARG A 26 -0.48 -14.42 -24.88
C ARG A 26 0.79 -13.65 -24.53
N ALA A 27 1.67 -14.21 -23.70
CA ALA A 27 2.95 -13.59 -23.33
C ALA A 27 3.87 -13.41 -24.56
N VAL A 28 3.82 -14.33 -25.53
CA VAL A 28 4.52 -14.20 -26.81
C VAL A 28 3.91 -13.09 -27.68
N ALA A 29 2.59 -12.88 -27.62
CA ALA A 29 1.91 -11.82 -28.36
C ALA A 29 2.17 -10.41 -27.79
N ASP A 30 2.30 -10.26 -26.47
CA ASP A 30 2.52 -8.96 -25.81
C ASP A 30 3.98 -8.46 -25.86
N GLN A 31 4.95 -9.32 -26.22
CA GLN A 31 6.35 -8.89 -26.40
C GLN A 31 6.60 -7.98 -27.63
N GLY A 32 5.56 -7.70 -28.44
CA GLY A 32 5.63 -6.84 -29.62
C GLY A 32 5.16 -5.39 -29.43
N GLY A 33 4.67 -4.99 -28.26
CA GLY A 33 4.08 -3.66 -28.02
C GLY A 33 5.03 -2.67 -27.32
N PRO A 34 5.09 -1.38 -27.74
CA PRO A 34 5.91 -0.39 -27.05
C PRO A 34 5.33 -0.09 -25.66
N VAL A 35 6.11 -0.34 -24.60
CA VAL A 35 5.82 0.10 -23.23
C VAL A 35 5.92 1.63 -23.19
N ARG A 36 4.79 2.34 -23.25
CA ARG A 36 4.77 3.80 -23.06
C ARG A 36 5.08 4.11 -21.60
N ARG A 37 6.13 4.92 -21.38
CA ARG A 37 6.49 5.42 -20.05
C ARG A 37 5.39 6.37 -19.54
N PRO A 38 5.02 6.32 -18.25
CA PRO A 38 4.13 7.33 -17.66
C PRO A 38 4.81 8.71 -17.73
N LEU A 39 4.09 9.71 -18.23
CA LEU A 39 4.54 11.11 -18.27
C LEU A 39 4.26 11.80 -16.93
N PRO A 40 5.11 12.77 -16.51
CA PRO A 40 4.91 13.51 -15.28
C PRO A 40 3.72 14.46 -15.38
N VAL A 41 2.74 14.32 -14.48
CA VAL A 41 1.62 15.25 -14.30
C VAL A 41 2.11 16.48 -13.53
N ARG A 42 1.87 17.68 -14.08
CA ARG A 42 2.06 18.95 -13.35
C ARG A 42 0.76 19.31 -12.59
N PRO A 43 0.80 19.65 -11.30
CA PRO A 43 -0.41 20.03 -10.56
C PRO A 43 -0.93 21.41 -11.00
N GLY A 44 -2.24 21.50 -11.25
CA GLY A 44 -2.99 22.76 -11.28
C GLY A 44 -3.24 23.30 -9.86
N ARG A 45 -3.59 24.59 -9.78
CA ARG A 45 -3.58 25.46 -8.59
C ARG A 45 -4.42 24.95 -7.39
N LEU A 46 -3.77 24.16 -6.56
CA LEU A 46 -3.82 24.18 -5.09
C LEU A 46 -2.36 24.29 -4.64
N GLY A 47 -2.07 24.95 -3.51
CA GLY A 47 -0.71 25.04 -2.96
C GLY A 47 -0.20 23.69 -2.45
N GLY A 48 -0.03 22.71 -3.34
CA GLY A 48 0.47 21.38 -3.05
C GLY A 48 1.98 21.33 -3.23
N GLY A 49 2.72 21.22 -2.12
CA GLY A 49 4.13 20.85 -2.14
C GLY A 49 4.24 19.34 -2.30
N GLY A 50 4.73 18.87 -3.45
CA GLY A 50 5.17 17.49 -3.61
C GLY A 50 6.63 17.36 -3.18
N ALA A 51 6.91 16.58 -2.13
CA ALA A 51 8.29 16.25 -1.75
C ALA A 51 8.81 15.10 -2.63
N GLN A 52 9.95 15.31 -3.28
CA GLN A 52 10.62 14.27 -4.07
C GLN A 52 11.61 13.54 -3.16
N LEU A 53 11.35 12.26 -2.89
CA LEU A 53 12.12 11.43 -1.95
C LEU A 53 13.07 10.47 -2.66
N PRO A 54 14.15 10.01 -2.01
CA PRO A 54 15.08 9.04 -2.57
C PRO A 54 14.35 7.74 -2.95
N ARG A 55 14.48 7.33 -4.22
CA ARG A 55 13.89 6.09 -4.73
C ARG A 55 14.62 4.87 -4.15
N ARG A 56 13.84 3.92 -3.60
CA ARG A 56 14.00 2.44 -3.52
C ARG A 56 15.35 1.80 -3.17
N GLY A 57 16.44 2.54 -2.93
CA GLY A 57 17.76 1.98 -2.60
C GLY A 57 18.47 2.68 -1.45
N ALA A 58 18.40 4.01 -1.38
CA ALA A 58 19.15 4.78 -0.39
C ALA A 58 18.54 4.79 1.02
N GLY A 59 17.23 4.52 1.15
CA GLY A 59 16.53 4.51 2.45
C GLY A 59 16.53 3.18 3.20
N LEU A 60 17.06 2.12 2.59
CA LEU A 60 16.99 0.72 3.07
C LEU A 60 18.16 0.32 3.99
N LEU A 61 19.27 1.06 3.94
CA LEU A 61 20.47 0.69 4.68
C LEU A 61 20.30 1.03 6.16
N SER A 62 20.14 0.00 7.00
CA SER A 62 20.20 0.13 8.46
C SER A 62 21.30 -0.78 9.01
N GLY A 63 22.38 -0.16 9.46
CA GLY A 63 23.41 -0.81 10.27
C GLY A 63 22.83 -1.46 11.53
N GLY A 64 23.57 -2.41 12.08
CA GLY A 64 23.22 -3.23 13.21
C GLY A 64 22.96 -2.46 14.53
N PRO A 65 22.76 -3.18 15.64
CA PRO A 65 22.19 -2.63 16.87
C PRO A 65 23.12 -1.68 17.67
N SER A 66 24.32 -1.37 17.19
CA SER A 66 25.30 -0.62 17.98
C SER A 66 25.16 0.90 17.78
N GLY A 67 25.15 1.65 18.88
CA GLY A 67 24.77 3.07 18.96
C GLY A 67 25.75 4.08 18.36
N SER A 68 26.62 3.68 17.44
CA SER A 68 27.62 4.51 16.77
C SER A 68 27.70 4.27 15.26
N GLU A 69 26.64 3.72 14.65
CA GLU A 69 26.72 3.25 13.27
C GLU A 69 26.45 4.33 12.20
N PRO A 70 27.20 4.35 11.09
CA PRO A 70 27.06 5.35 10.03
C PRO A 70 25.75 5.30 9.22
N LEU A 71 24.93 4.26 9.40
CA LEU A 71 23.71 4.00 8.61
C LEU A 71 22.53 3.69 9.55
N PRO A 72 21.84 4.68 10.12
CA PRO A 72 20.77 4.43 11.10
C PRO A 72 19.46 3.88 10.51
N GLY A 73 19.35 3.76 9.18
CA GLY A 73 18.09 3.44 8.50
C GLY A 73 17.16 4.64 8.37
N ASN A 74 16.00 4.42 7.73
CA ASN A 74 14.90 5.38 7.64
C ASN A 74 15.19 6.74 6.98
N ALA A 75 16.28 6.91 6.23
CA ALA A 75 16.63 8.20 5.64
C ALA A 75 15.43 8.85 4.89
N GLY A 76 14.68 8.07 4.11
CA GLY A 76 13.49 8.56 3.42
C GLY A 76 12.33 8.99 4.33
N LEU A 77 12.18 8.40 5.52
CA LEU A 77 11.20 8.87 6.52
C LEU A 77 11.71 10.13 7.24
N HIS A 78 13.01 10.26 7.48
CA HIS A 78 13.59 11.49 8.02
C HIS A 78 13.43 12.68 7.05
N ASP A 79 13.61 12.44 5.75
CA ASP A 79 13.35 13.43 4.71
C ASP A 79 11.89 13.91 4.72
N GLN A 80 10.93 12.98 4.89
CA GLN A 80 9.51 13.32 5.03
C GLN A 80 9.25 14.23 6.24
N ARG A 81 9.82 13.89 7.42
CA ARG A 81 9.68 14.73 8.62
C ARG A 81 10.24 16.14 8.42
N LEU A 82 11.39 16.24 7.75
CA LEU A 82 11.98 17.54 7.40
C LEU A 82 11.04 18.35 6.49
N ALA A 83 10.46 17.71 5.48
CA ALA A 83 9.49 18.34 4.59
C ALA A 83 8.21 18.79 5.33
N PHE A 84 7.72 18.01 6.29
CA PHE A 84 6.57 18.38 7.13
C PHE A 84 6.88 19.59 8.01
N ALA A 85 8.04 19.60 8.67
CA ALA A 85 8.50 20.72 9.49
C ALA A 85 8.67 22.00 8.65
N TRP A 86 9.31 21.88 7.49
CA TRP A 86 9.46 22.99 6.55
C TRP A 86 8.10 23.53 6.12
N THR A 87 7.16 22.66 5.74
CA THR A 87 5.83 23.09 5.29
C THR A 87 5.07 23.80 6.40
N LEU A 88 5.06 23.24 7.61
CA LEU A 88 4.43 23.87 8.77
C LEU A 88 4.97 25.28 9.04
N HIS A 89 6.27 25.47 8.87
CA HIS A 89 6.93 26.75 9.11
C HIS A 89 6.69 27.76 7.98
N TYR A 90 6.80 27.33 6.72
CA TYR A 90 6.87 28.25 5.58
C TYR A 90 5.56 28.41 4.80
N ILE A 91 4.57 27.50 4.94
CA ILE A 91 3.33 27.59 4.18
C ILE A 91 2.55 28.92 4.36
N PRO A 92 2.61 29.63 5.51
CA PRO A 92 1.97 30.95 5.64
C PRO A 92 2.50 31.99 4.63
N HIS A 93 3.77 31.91 4.24
CA HIS A 93 4.35 32.82 3.23
C HIS A 93 3.77 32.62 1.82
N PHE A 94 3.14 31.47 1.57
CA PHE A 94 2.47 31.15 0.31
C PHE A 94 0.94 31.36 0.40
N GLY A 95 0.45 31.96 1.50
CA GLY A 95 -0.97 32.16 1.75
C GLY A 95 -1.71 30.92 2.27
N GLY A 96 -1.00 29.84 2.61
CA GLY A 96 -1.61 28.66 3.22
C GLY A 96 -1.72 28.79 4.75
N ASN A 97 -2.54 27.92 5.35
CA ASN A 97 -2.77 27.93 6.79
C ASN A 97 -2.10 26.70 7.45
N ALA A 98 -1.04 26.94 8.23
CA ALA A 98 -0.29 25.89 8.92
C ALA A 98 -1.12 25.06 9.90
N SER A 99 -2.20 25.62 10.46
CA SER A 99 -3.15 24.92 11.34
C SER A 99 -4.20 24.08 10.59
N ARG A 100 -4.18 24.09 9.25
CA ARG A 100 -5.11 23.34 8.40
C ARG A 100 -4.40 22.44 7.39
N ILE A 101 -3.16 22.06 7.67
CA ILE A 101 -2.42 21.09 6.84
C ILE A 101 -3.10 19.72 6.90
N VAL A 102 -3.17 19.08 5.73
CA VAL A 102 -3.66 17.71 5.56
C VAL A 102 -2.52 16.91 4.96
N LEU A 103 -2.11 15.82 5.62
CA LEU A 103 -1.15 14.90 5.05
C LEU A 103 -1.89 13.80 4.29
N ALA A 104 -1.62 13.70 3.00
CA ALA A 104 -2.24 12.72 2.12
C ALA A 104 -1.18 11.79 1.52
N GLY A 105 -1.49 10.50 1.45
CA GLY A 105 -0.59 9.50 0.87
C GLY A 105 -1.36 8.33 0.29
N HIS A 106 -0.78 7.72 -0.73
CA HIS A 106 -1.26 6.50 -1.38
C HIS A 106 -0.20 5.40 -1.26
N ASP A 107 -0.60 4.14 -1.10
CA ASP A 107 0.30 2.97 -1.07
C ASP A 107 1.42 3.13 -0.02
N ALA A 108 2.70 3.15 -0.43
CA ALA A 108 3.83 3.40 0.45
C ALA A 108 3.75 4.77 1.15
N GLY A 109 3.10 5.76 0.55
CA GLY A 109 2.87 7.08 1.16
C GLY A 109 1.85 7.02 2.31
N ALA A 110 0.74 6.29 2.13
CA ALA A 110 -0.24 6.06 3.20
C ALA A 110 0.41 5.29 4.37
N SER A 111 1.19 4.27 4.03
CA SER A 111 1.97 3.48 4.97
C SER A 111 2.98 4.34 5.73
N SER A 112 3.66 5.27 5.03
CA SER A 112 4.61 6.22 5.65
C SER A 112 3.94 7.14 6.67
N ILE A 113 2.73 7.65 6.38
CA ILE A 113 1.94 8.42 7.35
C ILE A 113 1.65 7.55 8.59
N GLY A 114 1.27 6.29 8.39
CA GLY A 114 1.08 5.33 9.47
C GLY A 114 2.35 5.13 10.33
N TYR A 115 3.50 4.92 9.70
CA TYR A 115 4.81 4.80 10.38
C TYR A 115 5.15 6.05 11.20
N HIS A 116 4.87 7.22 10.64
CA HIS A 116 5.05 8.50 11.30
C HIS A 116 4.14 8.65 12.53
N LEU A 117 2.88 8.26 12.44
CA LEU A 117 1.96 8.27 13.58
C LEU A 117 2.41 7.29 14.67
N LEU A 118 2.78 6.06 14.29
CA LEU A 118 3.26 5.03 15.24
C LEU A 118 4.59 5.39 15.93
N SER A 119 5.35 6.32 15.36
CA SER A 119 6.60 6.80 15.95
C SER A 119 6.42 7.64 17.22
N GLY A 120 5.19 8.05 17.54
CA GLY A 120 4.83 8.76 18.76
C GLY A 120 4.85 10.30 18.64
N ASP A 121 4.65 10.97 19.78
CA ASP A 121 4.49 12.43 19.90
C ASP A 121 5.81 13.21 20.03
N ALA A 122 6.95 12.54 19.83
CA ALA A 122 8.26 13.16 19.93
C ALA A 122 8.48 14.21 18.82
N ASP A 123 7.76 14.11 17.71
CA ASP A 123 7.87 15.05 16.61
C ASP A 123 6.83 16.18 16.71
N PHE A 124 7.30 17.41 16.56
CA PHE A 124 6.50 18.63 16.53
C PHE A 124 5.31 18.56 15.56
N TRP A 125 5.51 17.99 14.35
CA TRP A 125 4.47 17.97 13.31
C TRP A 125 3.26 17.11 13.71
N THR A 126 3.45 16.02 14.47
CA THR A 126 2.37 15.11 14.88
C THR A 126 1.31 15.81 15.71
N ARG A 127 1.69 16.88 16.44
CA ARG A 127 0.77 17.69 17.23
C ARG A 127 0.01 18.73 16.41
N HIS A 128 0.58 19.19 15.30
CA HIS A 128 0.02 20.27 14.48
C HIS A 128 -0.84 19.77 13.32
N VAL A 129 -0.56 18.56 12.82
CA VAL A 129 -1.38 17.93 11.78
C VAL A 129 -2.47 17.08 12.44
N THR A 130 -3.73 17.46 12.19
CA THR A 130 -4.90 16.74 12.72
C THR A 130 -5.68 15.98 11.66
N ARG A 131 -5.42 16.22 10.38
CA ARG A 131 -6.17 15.63 9.25
C ARG A 131 -5.26 14.84 8.32
N PHE A 132 -5.74 13.66 7.94
CA PHE A 132 -4.99 12.72 7.12
C PHE A 132 -5.86 12.07 6.06
N ILE A 133 -5.29 11.83 4.88
CA ILE A 133 -5.91 11.03 3.83
C ILE A 133 -5.00 9.85 3.51
N LEU A 134 -5.52 8.64 3.62
CA LEU A 134 -4.78 7.39 3.41
C LEU A 134 -5.48 6.60 2.32
N GLN A 135 -4.80 6.33 1.21
CA GLN A 135 -5.35 5.54 0.11
C GLN A 135 -4.56 4.26 -0.06
N SER A 136 -5.27 3.13 -0.10
CA SER A 136 -4.73 1.83 -0.50
C SER A 136 -3.41 1.50 0.22
N GLY A 137 -3.37 1.65 1.54
CA GLY A 137 -2.15 1.36 2.32
C GLY A 137 -2.30 1.59 3.82
N GLY A 138 -1.41 0.96 4.60
CA GLY A 138 -1.37 1.06 6.05
C GLY A 138 -0.05 0.55 6.62
N PRO A 139 0.34 0.91 7.86
CA PRO A 139 1.67 0.62 8.40
C PRO A 139 1.86 -0.82 8.90
N TYR A 140 0.89 -1.72 8.69
CA TYR A 140 0.91 -3.08 9.26
C TYR A 140 1.26 -4.17 8.25
N HIS A 141 1.97 -3.79 7.18
CA HIS A 141 2.50 -4.72 6.19
C HIS A 141 3.46 -5.73 6.81
N ARG A 142 3.17 -7.03 6.67
CA ARG A 142 3.92 -8.10 7.34
C ARG A 142 5.12 -8.60 6.54
N TYR A 143 5.98 -7.68 6.15
CA TYR A 143 7.20 -8.00 5.44
C TYR A 143 8.14 -8.88 6.29
N GLY A 144 8.89 -9.78 5.65
CA GLY A 144 9.90 -10.67 6.22
C GLY A 144 11.16 -9.97 6.73
N GLY A 145 11.04 -8.70 7.12
CA GLY A 145 12.08 -7.86 7.70
C GLY A 145 13.15 -7.37 6.72
N ASN A 146 13.68 -6.17 6.99
CA ASN A 146 14.99 -5.72 6.51
C ASN A 146 16.07 -6.52 7.25
N ASN A 147 16.45 -7.65 6.67
CA ASN A 147 17.41 -8.55 7.29
C ASN A 147 18.84 -8.22 6.85
N LEU A 148 19.81 -8.53 7.72
CA LEU A 148 21.23 -8.37 7.43
C LEU A 148 21.66 -9.09 6.13
N THR A 149 20.92 -10.13 5.73
CA THR A 149 21.15 -10.89 4.50
C THR A 149 20.97 -10.02 3.26
N GLU A 150 19.90 -9.24 3.14
CA GLU A 150 19.67 -8.34 2.01
C GLU A 150 20.77 -7.28 1.92
N GLN A 151 21.15 -6.69 3.06
CA GLN A 151 22.21 -5.67 3.09
C GLN A 151 23.58 -6.24 2.75
N THR A 152 23.88 -7.46 3.23
CA THR A 152 25.10 -8.20 2.88
C THR A 152 25.12 -8.54 1.40
N GLU A 153 23.98 -8.95 0.84
CA GLU A 153 23.84 -9.25 -0.58
C GLU A 153 24.01 -7.99 -1.45
N LEU A 154 23.49 -6.85 -1.01
CA LEU A 154 23.74 -5.56 -1.67
C LEU A 154 25.23 -5.24 -1.71
N ALA A 155 25.91 -5.33 -0.56
CA ALA A 155 27.35 -5.06 -0.47
C ALA A 155 28.13 -5.99 -1.39
N LYS A 156 27.80 -7.29 -1.38
CA LYS A 156 28.40 -8.30 -2.26
C LYS A 156 28.20 -7.97 -3.74
N ARG A 157 27.00 -7.61 -4.17
CA ARG A 157 26.67 -7.26 -5.56
C ARG A 157 27.35 -5.99 -6.05
N LEU A 158 27.65 -5.07 -5.14
CA LEU A 158 28.39 -3.84 -5.42
C LEU A 158 29.90 -4.01 -5.25
N HIS A 159 30.38 -5.24 -5.01
CA HIS A 159 31.79 -5.55 -4.76
C HIS A 159 32.37 -4.78 -3.55
N CYS A 160 31.51 -4.47 -2.57
CA CYS A 160 31.89 -3.90 -1.29
C CYS A 160 32.14 -4.99 -0.24
N SER A 161 32.85 -4.63 0.84
CA SER A 161 33.01 -5.48 2.01
C SER A 161 31.64 -5.86 2.59
N THR A 162 31.45 -7.14 2.91
CA THR A 162 30.25 -7.65 3.59
C THR A 162 30.28 -7.41 5.09
N ASP A 163 31.41 -6.97 5.64
CA ASP A 163 31.47 -6.43 7.01
C ASP A 163 30.88 -5.02 7.01
N LEU A 164 29.56 -4.95 7.19
CA LEU A 164 28.78 -3.70 7.18
C LEU A 164 29.11 -2.78 8.36
N SER A 165 29.79 -3.28 9.39
CA SER A 165 30.27 -2.45 10.51
C SER A 165 31.53 -1.67 10.14
N SER A 166 32.21 -2.03 9.05
CA SER A 166 33.44 -1.38 8.62
C SER A 166 33.19 -0.06 7.88
N ASN A 167 33.98 0.97 8.20
CA ASN A 167 34.00 2.23 7.44
C ASN A 167 34.33 2.01 5.94
N LYS A 168 35.05 0.92 5.61
CA LYS A 168 35.36 0.54 4.22
C LYS A 168 34.11 0.09 3.46
N ALA A 169 33.24 -0.72 4.08
CA ALA A 169 31.96 -1.10 3.48
C ALA A 169 31.09 0.13 3.23
N LEU A 170 30.96 0.99 4.24
CA LEU A 170 30.20 2.24 4.11
C LEU A 170 30.70 3.11 2.96
N ALA A 171 32.00 3.44 2.94
CA ALA A 171 32.57 4.33 1.94
C ALA A 171 32.40 3.74 0.52
N CYS A 172 32.53 2.42 0.37
CA CYS A 172 32.27 1.74 -0.90
C CYS A 172 30.80 1.89 -1.33
N LEU A 173 29.85 1.63 -0.42
CA LEU A 173 28.41 1.76 -0.70
C LEU A 173 28.01 3.20 -1.04
N GLN A 174 28.59 4.19 -0.36
CA GLN A 174 28.33 5.61 -0.61
C GLN A 174 28.91 6.09 -1.95
N ASN A 175 30.05 5.53 -2.38
CA ASN A 175 30.67 5.85 -3.67
C ASN A 175 30.07 5.07 -4.84
N ALA A 176 29.27 4.03 -4.56
CA ALA A 176 28.61 3.26 -5.60
C ALA A 176 27.61 4.15 -6.36
N ALA A 177 27.57 4.02 -7.69
CA ALA A 177 26.60 4.74 -8.49
C ALA A 177 25.16 4.38 -8.06
N ALA A 178 24.31 5.37 -7.82
CA ALA A 178 22.94 5.16 -7.36
C ALA A 178 22.13 4.18 -8.26
N ARG A 179 22.41 4.18 -9.57
CA ARG A 179 21.79 3.23 -10.52
C ARG A 179 22.23 1.79 -10.26
N SER A 180 23.48 1.57 -9.88
CA SER A 180 23.99 0.24 -9.52
C SER A 180 23.35 -0.24 -8.22
N VAL A 181 23.26 0.62 -7.20
CA VAL A 181 22.56 0.33 -5.94
C VAL A 181 21.11 -0.09 -6.20
N ALA A 182 20.38 0.69 -7.01
CA ALA A 182 18.98 0.41 -7.32
C ALA A 182 18.76 -0.88 -8.15
N ARG A 183 19.78 -1.34 -8.90
CA ARG A 183 19.72 -2.57 -9.70
C ARG A 183 20.19 -3.79 -8.94
N ALA A 184 21.02 -3.62 -7.92
CA ALA A 184 21.57 -4.71 -7.14
C ALA A 184 20.46 -5.48 -6.39
N LEU A 185 19.48 -4.77 -5.84
CA LEU A 185 18.32 -5.34 -5.14
C LEU A 185 16.99 -4.85 -5.75
N PRO A 186 16.53 -5.43 -6.87
CA PRO A 186 15.27 -5.01 -7.51
C PRO A 186 14.03 -5.34 -6.67
N ASP A 187 14.13 -6.32 -5.77
CA ASP A 187 13.04 -6.85 -4.96
C ASP A 187 13.16 -6.50 -3.46
N ALA A 188 14.13 -5.65 -3.09
CA ALA A 188 14.29 -5.20 -1.71
C ALA A 188 13.02 -4.50 -1.22
N THR A 189 12.59 -4.90 -0.03
CA THR A 189 11.40 -4.36 0.61
C THR A 189 11.78 -3.43 1.74
N PHE A 190 11.22 -2.21 1.73
CA PHE A 190 11.48 -1.25 2.79
C PHE A 190 10.77 -1.65 4.08
N VAL A 191 11.55 -1.81 5.15
CA VAL A 191 11.05 -2.04 6.51
C VAL A 191 11.60 -0.94 7.42
N PRO A 192 10.72 -0.14 8.05
CA PRO A 192 11.17 0.97 8.88
C PRO A 192 11.81 0.48 10.19
N VAL A 193 12.68 1.30 10.77
CA VAL A 193 13.40 1.03 12.02
C VAL A 193 12.91 1.95 13.14
N PHE A 194 12.40 1.43 14.25
CA PHE A 194 11.98 2.25 15.40
C PHE A 194 12.84 1.96 16.61
N HIS A 195 13.40 3.00 17.24
CA HIS A 195 14.27 2.88 18.41
C HIS A 195 15.36 1.81 18.24
N ARG A 196 16.00 1.76 17.07
CA ARG A 196 17.07 0.79 16.72
C ARG A 196 16.59 -0.65 16.55
N THR A 197 15.29 -0.87 16.54
CA THR A 197 14.67 -2.15 16.21
C THR A 197 14.02 -1.99 14.83
N PRO A 198 14.60 -2.60 13.79
CA PRO A 198 13.86 -2.77 12.53
C PRO A 198 12.49 -3.37 12.85
N LEU A 199 11.44 -2.98 12.14
CA LEU A 199 10.18 -3.74 12.15
C LEU A 199 10.37 -5.07 11.40
N THR A 200 11.44 -5.80 11.73
CA THR A 200 11.77 -7.13 11.23
C THR A 200 11.20 -8.18 12.16
N GLY A 201 10.66 -9.24 11.56
CA GLY A 201 9.93 -10.29 12.27
C GLY A 201 8.44 -10.18 12.01
N PRO A 202 7.59 -11.04 12.62
CA PRO A 202 6.16 -10.79 12.62
C PRO A 202 5.98 -9.36 13.13
N GLN A 203 5.48 -8.48 12.26
CA GLN A 203 5.11 -7.12 12.66
C GLN A 203 4.40 -7.24 14.00
N PRO A 204 4.76 -6.42 15.02
CA PRO A 204 4.07 -6.50 16.29
C PRO A 204 2.59 -6.48 15.97
N SER A 205 1.87 -7.51 16.43
CA SER A 205 0.47 -7.69 16.05
C SER A 205 -0.26 -6.36 16.24
N PRO A 206 -1.35 -6.09 15.51
CA PRO A 206 -2.20 -4.96 15.82
C PRO A 206 -2.49 -4.81 17.32
N ASP A 207 -2.44 -5.91 18.10
CA ASP A 207 -2.52 -5.92 19.58
C ASP A 207 -1.25 -5.42 20.30
N ALA A 208 -0.04 -5.79 19.85
CA ALA A 208 1.21 -5.25 20.38
C ALA A 208 1.41 -3.77 19.98
N LEU A 209 0.95 -3.37 18.79
CA LEU A 209 0.89 -1.98 18.37
C LEU A 209 -0.24 -1.23 19.10
N ARG A 210 -1.41 -1.84 19.38
CA ARG A 210 -2.47 -1.34 20.28
C ARG A 210 -1.96 -1.11 21.71
N GLY A 211 -1.10 -1.99 22.23
CA GLY A 211 -0.47 -1.83 23.55
C GLY A 211 0.46 -0.61 23.61
N ARG A 212 1.26 -0.37 22.56
CA ARG A 212 2.08 0.85 22.41
C ARG A 212 1.22 2.09 22.16
N SER A 213 0.15 1.92 21.39
CA SER A 213 -0.91 2.88 21.07
C SER A 213 -1.55 3.49 22.33
N ALA A 214 -1.79 2.68 23.36
CA ALA A 214 -2.33 3.14 24.64
C ALA A 214 -1.37 4.09 25.39
N GLN A 215 -0.07 4.08 25.06
CA GLN A 215 0.95 4.96 25.64
C GLN A 215 1.19 6.23 24.81
N VAL A 216 0.66 6.33 23.59
CA VAL A 216 0.83 7.51 22.72
C VAL A 216 -0.40 8.42 22.80
N THR A 217 -0.32 9.45 23.65
CA THR A 217 -1.44 10.34 23.98
C THR A 217 -1.89 11.28 22.85
N GLY A 218 -0.98 11.69 21.96
CA GLY A 218 -1.20 12.72 20.94
C GLY A 218 -1.67 12.21 19.58
N LEU A 219 -1.92 10.90 19.45
CA LEU A 219 -2.63 10.30 18.31
C LEU A 219 -4.15 10.34 18.44
N SER A 220 -4.65 10.80 19.59
CA SER A 220 -6.08 10.91 19.83
C SER A 220 -6.73 12.09 19.12
N ASN A 221 -8.03 11.97 18.83
CA ASN A 221 -8.88 13.04 18.28
C ASN A 221 -8.45 13.59 16.90
N LYS A 222 -7.80 12.79 16.07
CA LYS A 222 -7.46 13.14 14.68
C LYS A 222 -8.58 12.76 13.72
N GLN A 223 -8.59 13.30 12.52
CA GLN A 223 -9.55 12.98 11.45
C GLN A 223 -8.87 12.30 10.27
N PHE A 224 -9.50 11.26 9.74
CA PHE A 224 -8.98 10.45 8.65
C PHE A 224 -10.04 10.23 7.57
N LEU A 225 -9.63 10.41 6.32
CA LEU A 225 -10.32 9.84 5.15
C LEU A 225 -9.48 8.66 4.67
N VAL A 226 -10.04 7.46 4.71
CA VAL A 226 -9.35 6.23 4.32
C VAL A 226 -10.03 5.63 3.10
N GLY A 227 -9.26 5.38 2.06
CA GLY A 227 -9.72 4.95 0.76
C GLY A 227 -9.09 3.66 0.32
N ARG A 228 -9.81 2.89 -0.49
CA ARG A 228 -9.23 1.84 -1.31
C ARG A 228 -9.96 1.75 -2.63
N VAL A 229 -9.36 1.09 -3.59
CA VAL A 229 -10.07 0.64 -4.79
C VAL A 229 -10.65 -0.75 -4.58
N GLU A 230 -11.47 -1.19 -5.52
CA GLU A 230 -12.09 -2.50 -5.52
C GLU A 230 -11.06 -3.61 -5.81
N ARG A 231 -10.19 -3.39 -6.80
CA ARG A 231 -9.30 -4.41 -7.37
C ARG A 231 -7.82 -4.11 -7.10
N GLU A 232 -7.47 -3.96 -5.82
CA GLU A 232 -6.11 -3.63 -5.35
C GLU A 232 -5.00 -4.54 -5.91
N GLY A 233 -5.21 -5.86 -5.90
CA GLY A 233 -4.14 -6.79 -6.25
C GLY A 233 -3.88 -6.96 -7.75
N VAL A 234 -4.72 -6.40 -8.63
CA VAL A 234 -4.59 -6.56 -10.09
C VAL A 234 -3.29 -5.96 -10.60
N TYR A 235 -2.94 -4.75 -10.12
CA TYR A 235 -1.70 -4.07 -10.51
C TYR A 235 -0.48 -4.93 -10.18
N ARG A 236 -0.38 -5.37 -8.92
CA ARG A 236 0.78 -6.13 -8.44
C ARG A 236 0.88 -7.50 -9.10
N TRP A 237 -0.27 -8.15 -9.31
CA TRP A 237 -0.37 -9.38 -10.08
C TRP A 237 0.16 -9.22 -11.51
N PHE A 238 -0.30 -8.17 -12.21
CA PHE A 238 0.10 -7.89 -13.57
C PHE A 238 1.61 -7.66 -13.68
N VAL A 239 2.18 -6.80 -12.84
CA VAL A 239 3.62 -6.48 -12.87
C VAL A 239 4.48 -7.73 -12.70
N GLU A 240 4.14 -8.59 -11.72
CA GLU A 240 4.96 -9.78 -11.45
C GLU A 240 4.76 -10.91 -12.46
N ARG A 241 3.56 -11.00 -13.06
CA ARG A 241 3.31 -11.85 -14.23
C ARG A 241 4.19 -11.45 -15.41
N HIS A 242 4.39 -10.16 -15.66
CA HIS A 242 5.21 -9.69 -16.78
C HIS A 242 6.72 -9.82 -16.51
N ARG A 243 7.14 -9.77 -15.24
CA ARG A 243 8.55 -9.95 -14.85
C ARG A 243 9.03 -11.40 -14.90
N GLY A 244 8.21 -12.34 -14.40
CA GLY A 244 8.61 -13.74 -14.21
C GLY A 244 7.79 -14.76 -15.00
N GLY A 245 6.77 -14.31 -15.74
CA GLY A 245 5.80 -15.19 -16.38
C GLY A 245 4.86 -15.89 -15.39
N LEU A 246 3.96 -16.70 -15.94
CA LEU A 246 3.11 -17.65 -15.21
C LEU A 246 3.53 -19.10 -15.52
N SER A 247 4.84 -19.30 -15.72
CA SER A 247 5.42 -20.53 -16.27
C SER A 247 4.97 -21.79 -15.55
N ASN A 248 4.78 -21.74 -14.22
CA ASN A 248 4.28 -22.86 -13.42
C ASN A 248 2.87 -22.64 -12.84
N GLY A 249 2.13 -21.63 -13.34
CA GLY A 249 0.72 -21.39 -12.99
C GLY A 249 0.48 -20.29 -11.93
N PRO A 250 -0.81 -19.99 -11.64
CA PRO A 250 -1.19 -18.86 -10.77
C PRO A 250 -0.80 -19.05 -9.30
N ASP A 251 -0.79 -20.29 -8.80
CA ASP A 251 -0.35 -20.61 -7.43
C ASP A 251 1.10 -20.21 -7.16
N GLU A 252 2.00 -20.47 -8.11
CA GLU A 252 3.41 -20.10 -7.99
C GLU A 252 3.57 -18.58 -7.96
N LEU A 253 2.89 -17.86 -8.86
CA LEU A 253 2.95 -16.41 -8.88
C LEU A 253 2.44 -15.81 -7.58
N ALA A 254 1.30 -16.30 -7.07
CA ALA A 254 0.78 -15.87 -5.78
C ALA A 254 1.75 -16.20 -4.65
N SER A 255 2.32 -17.41 -4.61
CA SER A 255 3.32 -17.81 -3.63
C SER A 255 4.55 -16.87 -3.68
N ARG A 256 5.07 -16.56 -4.87
CA ARG A 256 6.19 -15.63 -5.06
C ARG A 256 5.85 -14.21 -4.63
N LEU A 257 4.64 -13.74 -4.94
CA LEU A 257 4.14 -12.42 -4.55
C LEU A 257 3.97 -12.28 -3.05
N LEU A 258 3.52 -13.34 -2.42
CA LEU A 258 3.33 -13.39 -0.98
C LEU A 258 4.63 -13.72 -0.26
N HIS A 259 5.66 -14.29 -0.93
CA HIS A 259 6.88 -14.80 -0.29
C HIS A 259 7.58 -13.78 0.63
N PRO A 260 7.65 -12.49 0.26
CA PRO A 260 8.20 -11.47 1.14
C PRO A 260 7.39 -11.22 2.41
N TYR A 261 6.20 -11.83 2.56
CA TYR A 261 5.32 -11.71 3.72
C TYR A 261 5.41 -12.95 4.63
N ASP A 262 5.10 -12.78 5.91
CA ASP A 262 5.17 -13.82 6.95
C ASP A 262 4.65 -15.21 6.50
N ALA A 263 5.51 -16.23 6.64
CA ALA A 263 5.26 -17.63 6.23
C ALA A 263 4.03 -18.27 6.89
N SER A 264 3.58 -17.77 8.05
CA SER A 264 2.35 -18.23 8.70
C SER A 264 1.09 -17.85 7.92
N TRP A 265 1.10 -16.73 7.18
CA TRP A 265 -0.03 -16.29 6.37
C TRP A 265 -0.08 -17.00 5.00
N HIS A 266 1.08 -17.41 4.47
CA HIS A 266 1.19 -18.22 3.24
C HIS A 266 0.38 -19.50 3.24
N LYS A 267 0.16 -20.08 4.41
CA LYS A 267 -0.60 -21.33 4.52
C LYS A 267 -2.11 -21.11 4.50
N ASN A 268 -2.57 -19.89 4.82
CA ASN A 268 -3.98 -19.61 5.11
C ASN A 268 -4.67 -18.82 3.99
N TRP A 269 -3.93 -18.15 3.11
CA TRP A 269 -4.52 -17.29 2.07
C TRP A 269 -5.42 -18.06 1.11
N GLN A 270 -5.02 -19.26 0.67
CA GLN A 270 -5.81 -20.06 -0.26
C GLN A 270 -7.19 -20.42 0.32
N THR A 271 -7.27 -20.63 1.63
CA THR A 271 -8.53 -20.91 2.32
C THR A 271 -9.33 -19.61 2.49
N ALA A 272 -8.68 -18.52 2.92
CA ALA A 272 -9.32 -17.23 3.17
C ALA A 272 -9.96 -16.61 1.93
N THR A 273 -9.36 -16.84 0.76
CA THR A 273 -9.85 -16.30 -0.52
C THR A 273 -10.65 -17.30 -1.33
N GLY A 274 -10.98 -18.45 -0.73
CA GLY A 274 -11.79 -19.48 -1.37
C GLY A 274 -11.11 -20.16 -2.56
N ILE A 275 -9.80 -20.00 -2.76
CA ILE A 275 -9.05 -20.68 -3.83
C ILE A 275 -9.12 -22.19 -3.68
N VAL A 276 -9.12 -22.70 -2.44
CA VAL A 276 -9.34 -24.12 -2.17
C VAL A 276 -10.75 -24.57 -2.62
N LEU A 277 -11.74 -23.67 -2.56
CA LEU A 277 -13.13 -23.94 -2.89
C LEU A 277 -13.47 -23.66 -4.37
N ASN A 278 -12.67 -22.83 -5.06
CA ASN A 278 -12.85 -22.46 -6.45
C ASN A 278 -11.52 -22.60 -7.22
N PRO A 279 -11.10 -23.84 -7.56
CA PRO A 279 -9.81 -24.13 -8.17
C PRO A 279 -9.76 -23.85 -9.68
N VAL A 280 -10.72 -23.11 -10.24
CA VAL A 280 -10.81 -22.89 -11.69
C VAL A 280 -9.66 -21.98 -12.14
N CYS A 281 -8.63 -22.56 -12.78
CA CYS A 281 -7.42 -21.81 -13.16
C CYS A 281 -7.69 -20.66 -14.15
N SER A 282 -8.81 -20.67 -14.89
CA SER A 282 -9.18 -19.57 -15.78
C SER A 282 -9.67 -18.32 -15.05
N ASP A 283 -10.11 -18.42 -13.79
CA ASP A 283 -10.48 -17.26 -12.98
C ASP A 283 -9.32 -16.86 -12.07
N LEU A 284 -8.64 -15.78 -12.43
CA LEU A 284 -7.52 -15.24 -11.65
C LEU A 284 -8.00 -14.34 -10.51
N ARG A 285 -9.30 -14.03 -10.42
CA ARG A 285 -9.83 -13.08 -9.43
C ARG A 285 -9.54 -13.48 -7.98
N PRO A 286 -9.74 -14.74 -7.55
CA PRO A 286 -9.42 -15.14 -6.17
C PRO A 286 -7.94 -14.93 -5.80
N TYR A 287 -7.03 -15.13 -6.76
CA TYR A 287 -5.60 -14.90 -6.58
C TYR A 287 -5.28 -13.40 -6.47
N GLN A 288 -5.84 -12.59 -7.37
CA GLN A 288 -5.67 -11.13 -7.35
C GLN A 288 -6.26 -10.53 -6.07
N GLU A 289 -7.43 -11.01 -5.62
CA GLU A 289 -8.02 -10.60 -4.36
C GLU A 289 -7.12 -10.92 -3.18
N ALA A 290 -6.58 -12.14 -3.13
CA ALA A 290 -5.65 -12.54 -2.08
C ALA A 290 -4.43 -11.62 -2.03
N VAL A 291 -3.81 -11.37 -3.18
CA VAL A 291 -2.67 -10.44 -3.27
C VAL A 291 -3.09 -9.06 -2.76
N GLY A 292 -4.21 -8.52 -3.22
CA GLY A 292 -4.68 -7.19 -2.79
C GLY A 292 -4.98 -7.10 -1.30
N ASP A 293 -5.53 -8.17 -0.70
CA ASP A 293 -5.81 -8.16 0.73
C ASP A 293 -4.57 -8.17 1.59
N PHE A 294 -3.61 -9.00 1.19
CA PHE A 294 -2.35 -9.16 1.89
C PHE A 294 -1.50 -7.91 1.80
N THR A 295 -1.44 -7.36 0.60
CA THR A 295 -0.53 -6.26 0.30
C THR A 295 -1.11 -4.93 0.70
N GLU A 296 -2.43 -4.69 0.61
CA GLU A 296 -2.99 -3.36 0.86
C GLU A 296 -4.19 -3.36 1.82
N VAL A 297 -5.22 -4.18 1.57
CA VAL A 297 -6.52 -3.99 2.24
C VAL A 297 -6.48 -4.34 3.73
N CYS A 298 -5.89 -5.46 4.11
CA CYS A 298 -5.86 -5.87 5.51
C CYS A 298 -4.94 -5.01 6.39
N PRO A 299 -3.72 -4.65 5.95
CA PRO A 299 -2.91 -3.66 6.67
C PRO A 299 -3.64 -2.33 6.90
N MET A 300 -4.41 -1.87 5.91
CA MET A 300 -5.22 -0.66 6.03
C MET A 300 -6.39 -0.83 7.03
N ILE A 301 -7.14 -1.93 6.96
CA ILE A 301 -8.26 -2.20 7.88
C ILE A 301 -7.75 -2.33 9.33
N GLU A 302 -6.64 -3.04 9.54
CA GLU A 302 -6.01 -3.17 10.86
C GLU A 302 -5.59 -1.80 11.42
N PHE A 303 -5.16 -0.88 10.54
CA PHE A 303 -4.85 0.48 10.96
C PHE A 303 -6.09 1.27 11.33
N ILE A 304 -7.19 1.15 10.58
CA ILE A 304 -8.48 1.75 10.95
C ILE A 304 -8.92 1.31 12.35
N GLU A 305 -8.78 0.03 12.72
CA GLU A 305 -9.08 -0.46 14.07
C GLU A 305 -8.24 0.29 15.14
N SER A 306 -6.97 0.55 14.85
CA SER A 306 -6.08 1.29 15.76
C SER A 306 -6.48 2.77 15.88
N LEU A 307 -6.85 3.40 14.77
CA LEU A 307 -7.34 4.78 14.74
C LEU A 307 -8.62 4.94 15.58
N GLN A 308 -9.53 3.96 15.50
CA GLN A 308 -10.74 3.93 16.33
C GLN A 308 -10.42 3.74 17.81
N ALA A 309 -9.48 2.86 18.15
CA ALA A 309 -9.00 2.69 19.54
C ALA A 309 -8.39 4.00 20.10
N TRP A 310 -7.76 4.81 19.26
CA TRP A 310 -7.28 6.16 19.60
C TRP A 310 -8.36 7.24 19.63
N ARG A 311 -9.65 6.90 19.48
CA ARG A 311 -10.77 7.85 19.42
C ARG A 311 -10.64 8.86 18.27
N SER A 312 -9.94 8.48 17.20
CA SER A 312 -9.89 9.28 15.98
C SER A 312 -11.14 9.05 15.12
N GLN A 313 -11.51 10.06 14.34
CA GLN A 313 -12.65 10.00 13.44
C GLN A 313 -12.18 9.47 12.08
N VAL A 314 -12.83 8.42 11.58
CA VAL A 314 -12.48 7.80 10.30
C VAL A 314 -13.69 7.85 9.38
N TYR A 315 -13.47 8.19 8.12
CA TYR A 315 -14.43 8.05 7.02
C TYR A 315 -13.82 7.12 5.97
N ALA A 316 -14.49 6.03 5.63
CA ALA A 316 -13.95 5.02 4.72
C ALA A 316 -14.67 5.00 3.37
N TYR A 317 -13.94 4.84 2.25
CA TYR A 317 -14.52 4.56 0.93
C TYR A 317 -13.90 3.37 0.21
N GLN A 318 -14.64 2.87 -0.77
CA GLN A 318 -14.24 1.87 -1.74
C GLN A 318 -14.60 2.37 -3.14
N LEU A 319 -13.60 2.67 -3.97
CA LEU A 319 -13.81 3.06 -5.36
C LEU A 319 -13.96 1.83 -6.25
N ALA A 320 -15.11 1.68 -6.89
CA ALA A 320 -15.38 0.66 -7.90
C ALA A 320 -15.51 1.25 -9.32
N TYR A 321 -15.75 2.56 -9.45
CA TYR A 321 -15.75 3.23 -10.76
C TYR A 321 -14.39 3.11 -11.45
N GLN A 322 -14.36 2.44 -12.60
CA GLN A 322 -13.18 2.33 -13.45
C GLN A 322 -13.26 3.35 -14.59
N PRO A 323 -12.26 4.24 -14.75
CA PRO A 323 -12.27 5.23 -15.82
C PRO A 323 -12.36 4.62 -17.23
N SER A 324 -12.98 5.32 -18.18
CA SER A 324 -13.14 4.81 -19.55
C SER A 324 -11.82 4.69 -20.33
N TYR A 325 -10.85 5.55 -20.00
CA TYR A 325 -9.52 5.58 -20.59
C TYR A 325 -8.53 4.63 -19.91
N SER A 326 -8.96 3.87 -18.89
CA SER A 326 -8.10 2.96 -18.15
C SER A 326 -7.53 1.84 -19.04
N ASP A 327 -6.21 1.68 -19.01
CA ASP A 327 -5.53 0.54 -19.64
C ASP A 327 -5.85 -0.79 -18.92
N TRP A 328 -6.39 -0.74 -17.69
CA TRP A 328 -6.71 -1.91 -16.88
C TRP A 328 -8.03 -2.58 -17.23
N ARG A 329 -8.84 -2.00 -18.12
CA ARG A 329 -10.15 -2.55 -18.54
C ARG A 329 -10.06 -3.94 -19.17
N ARG A 330 -8.87 -4.37 -19.59
CA ARG A 330 -8.61 -5.74 -20.10
C ARG A 330 -8.34 -6.76 -18.99
N GLU A 331 -7.91 -6.31 -17.81
CA GLU A 331 -7.50 -7.14 -16.67
C GLU A 331 -8.54 -7.13 -15.55
N ALA A 332 -9.35 -6.08 -15.44
CA ALA A 332 -10.40 -5.92 -14.44
C ALA A 332 -11.56 -5.06 -14.96
N ASP A 333 -12.72 -5.25 -14.35
CA ASP A 333 -14.01 -4.61 -14.62
C ASP A 333 -14.37 -3.50 -13.61
N GLU A 334 -13.52 -3.29 -12.60
CA GLU A 334 -13.67 -2.28 -11.55
C GLU A 334 -12.29 -1.65 -11.26
N ALA A 335 -12.29 -0.56 -10.49
CA ALA A 335 -11.10 0.26 -10.29
C ALA A 335 -9.91 -0.53 -9.73
N VAL A 336 -8.74 -0.34 -10.33
CA VAL A 336 -7.45 -0.96 -9.99
C VAL A 336 -6.57 0.04 -9.21
N HIS A 337 -5.60 -0.48 -8.46
CA HIS A 337 -4.69 0.30 -7.61
C HIS A 337 -4.11 1.51 -8.38
N PHE A 338 -4.09 2.69 -7.74
CA PHE A 338 -3.81 4.03 -8.28
C PHE A 338 -4.94 4.77 -9.01
N GLU A 339 -6.02 4.13 -9.45
CA GLU A 339 -7.01 4.84 -10.29
C GLU A 339 -7.82 5.91 -9.55
N ASP A 340 -7.92 5.83 -8.22
CA ASP A 340 -8.53 6.89 -7.43
C ASP A 340 -7.67 8.17 -7.39
N MET A 341 -6.35 8.05 -7.44
CA MET A 341 -5.41 9.16 -7.55
C MET A 341 -5.59 9.91 -8.88
N GLU A 342 -5.78 9.21 -9.98
CA GLU A 342 -5.99 9.85 -11.27
C GLU A 342 -7.23 10.76 -11.27
N LEU A 343 -8.31 10.30 -10.64
CA LEU A 343 -9.53 11.08 -10.47
C LEU A 343 -9.32 12.27 -9.52
N VAL A 344 -8.69 12.03 -8.36
CA VAL A 344 -8.40 13.07 -7.35
C VAL A 344 -7.52 14.19 -7.91
N PHE A 345 -6.55 13.88 -8.76
CA PHE A 345 -5.67 14.88 -9.38
C PHE A 345 -6.22 15.45 -10.70
N GLY A 346 -7.45 15.10 -11.06
CA GLY A 346 -8.16 15.70 -12.18
C GLY A 346 -7.60 15.31 -13.54
N LEU A 347 -6.96 14.14 -13.68
CA LEU A 347 -6.46 13.65 -14.97
C LEU A 347 -7.54 13.70 -16.07
N PRO A 348 -8.81 13.30 -15.82
CA PRO A 348 -9.86 13.35 -16.84
C PRO A 348 -10.30 14.76 -17.24
N LEU A 349 -9.98 15.77 -16.42
CA LEU A 349 -10.34 17.17 -16.68
C LEU A 349 -9.35 17.86 -17.62
N GLY A 350 -8.17 17.27 -17.85
CA GLY A 350 -7.17 17.74 -18.81
C GLY A 350 -7.35 17.17 -20.21
N SER A 351 -6.44 17.52 -21.12
CA SER A 351 -6.40 17.03 -22.51
C SER A 351 -5.48 15.81 -22.72
N ASN A 352 -4.90 15.27 -21.65
CA ASN A 352 -3.88 14.21 -21.74
C ASN A 352 -4.45 12.81 -21.99
N VAL A 353 -5.74 12.61 -21.75
CA VAL A 353 -6.44 11.34 -21.89
C VAL A 353 -7.76 11.54 -22.63
N HIS A 354 -8.22 10.51 -23.34
CA HIS A 354 -9.54 10.50 -23.96
C HIS A 354 -10.61 10.14 -22.93
N ALA A 355 -10.96 11.11 -22.07
CA ALA A 355 -11.94 10.94 -21.01
C ALA A 355 -13.38 11.16 -21.49
N SER A 356 -14.30 10.31 -21.02
CA SER A 356 -15.74 10.48 -21.15
C SER A 356 -16.27 11.57 -20.21
N GLU A 357 -17.51 12.04 -20.43
CA GLU A 357 -18.15 12.98 -19.49
C GLU A 357 -18.37 12.36 -18.10
N ALA A 358 -18.60 11.05 -18.03
CA ALA A 358 -18.68 10.33 -16.77
C ALA A 358 -17.34 10.36 -16.01
N ASP A 359 -16.21 10.25 -16.70
CA ASP A 359 -14.88 10.33 -16.08
C ASP A 359 -14.63 11.71 -15.48
N LYS A 360 -15.00 12.77 -16.22
CA LYS A 360 -14.90 14.16 -15.74
C LYS A 360 -15.77 14.38 -14.52
N GLU A 361 -16.98 13.81 -14.51
CA GLU A 361 -17.88 13.90 -13.37
C GLU A 361 -17.32 13.17 -12.15
N TRP A 362 -16.80 11.96 -12.31
CA TRP A 362 -16.16 11.22 -11.22
C TRP A 362 -14.89 11.90 -10.70
N ALA A 363 -14.11 12.55 -11.56
CA ALA A 363 -13.00 13.39 -11.12
C ALA A 363 -13.48 14.54 -10.23
N ARG A 364 -14.54 15.26 -10.62
CA ARG A 364 -15.13 16.33 -9.79
C ARG A 364 -15.66 15.81 -8.46
N VAL A 365 -16.29 14.63 -8.45
CA VAL A 365 -16.75 13.97 -7.21
C VAL A 365 -15.56 13.69 -6.29
N MET A 366 -14.50 13.04 -6.78
CA MET A 366 -13.33 12.69 -5.97
C MET A 366 -12.56 13.92 -5.47
N ILE A 367 -12.38 14.93 -6.32
CA ILE A 367 -11.82 16.24 -5.93
C ILE A 367 -12.66 16.89 -4.82
N SER A 368 -13.99 16.88 -4.97
CA SER A 368 -14.91 17.45 -3.98
C SER A 368 -14.84 16.71 -2.64
N VAL A 369 -14.73 15.38 -2.66
CA VAL A 369 -14.53 14.55 -1.45
C VAL A 369 -13.26 14.98 -0.71
N TRP A 370 -12.14 15.04 -1.43
CA TRP A 370 -10.85 15.44 -0.88
C TRP A 370 -10.84 16.87 -0.34
N ALA A 371 -11.32 17.82 -1.15
CA ALA A 371 -11.38 19.23 -0.77
C ALA A 371 -12.29 19.45 0.45
N THR A 372 -13.48 18.83 0.47
CA THR A 372 -14.41 18.93 1.59
C THR A 372 -13.79 18.38 2.87
N PHE A 373 -13.17 17.20 2.80
CA PHE A 373 -12.49 16.62 3.94
C PHE A 373 -11.31 17.49 4.41
N ALA A 374 -10.49 17.98 3.48
CA ALA A 374 -9.36 18.85 3.81
C ALA A 374 -9.80 20.12 4.54
N HIS A 375 -10.92 20.72 4.10
CA HIS A 375 -11.47 21.91 4.72
C HIS A 375 -12.16 21.63 6.06
N THR A 376 -12.99 20.59 6.14
CA THR A 376 -13.93 20.42 7.26
C THR A 376 -13.53 19.34 8.26
N GLY A 377 -12.63 18.43 7.87
CA GLY A 377 -12.34 17.19 8.62
C GLY A 377 -13.47 16.16 8.57
N LYS A 378 -14.51 16.37 7.73
CA LYS A 378 -15.66 15.49 7.57
C LYS A 378 -15.80 15.06 6.11
N ALA A 379 -16.29 13.85 5.88
CA ALA A 379 -16.68 13.44 4.54
C ALA A 379 -17.95 14.21 4.07
N PRO A 380 -18.07 14.51 2.77
CA PRO A 380 -19.28 15.14 2.25
C PRO A 380 -20.47 14.18 2.21
N THR A 381 -21.68 14.73 2.16
CA THR A 381 -22.85 14.01 1.65
C THR A 381 -22.70 13.87 0.13
N LEU A 382 -22.81 12.65 -0.39
CA LEU A 382 -22.68 12.37 -1.82
C LEU A 382 -24.01 11.87 -2.38
N ARG A 383 -24.54 12.54 -3.40
CA ARG A 383 -25.80 12.15 -4.06
C ARG A 383 -26.93 11.85 -3.05
N ASN A 384 -27.15 12.76 -2.11
CA ASN A 384 -28.11 12.62 -1.00
C ASN A 384 -27.87 11.45 -0.04
N THR A 385 -26.71 10.80 -0.12
CA THR A 385 -26.29 9.74 0.80
C THR A 385 -25.35 10.32 1.84
N PRO A 386 -25.74 10.42 3.12
CA PRO A 386 -24.85 10.83 4.19
C PRO A 386 -23.68 9.85 4.30
N TRP A 387 -22.50 10.38 4.63
CA TRP A 387 -21.32 9.55 4.85
C TRP A 387 -21.02 9.49 6.35
N PRO A 388 -21.45 8.42 7.06
CA PRO A 388 -21.24 8.30 8.48
C PRO A 388 -19.76 8.06 8.80
N LYS A 389 -19.40 8.31 10.06
CA LYS A 389 -18.10 7.87 10.58
C LYS A 389 -18.07 6.34 10.58
N TYR A 390 -16.90 5.80 10.27
CA TYR A 390 -16.63 4.38 10.40
C TYR A 390 -16.69 3.96 11.86
N ASP A 391 -17.31 2.81 12.14
CA ASP A 391 -17.40 2.19 13.46
C ASP A 391 -16.96 0.73 13.34
N THR A 392 -16.09 0.23 14.23
CA THR A 392 -15.63 -1.18 14.17
C THR A 392 -16.75 -2.20 14.44
N ILE A 393 -17.83 -1.82 15.11
CA ILE A 393 -19.02 -2.64 15.36
C ILE A 393 -19.88 -2.69 14.08
N GLU A 394 -20.07 -1.52 13.46
CA GLU A 394 -20.82 -1.35 12.21
C GLU A 394 -19.93 -0.69 11.13
N PRO A 395 -19.02 -1.47 10.50
CA PRO A 395 -17.95 -0.92 9.67
C PRO A 395 -18.44 -0.48 8.30
N PHE A 396 -19.25 0.57 8.24
CA PHE A 396 -19.75 1.10 6.98
C PHE A 396 -18.68 1.90 6.24
N SER A 397 -18.61 1.67 4.94
CA SER A 397 -17.80 2.43 3.98
C SER A 397 -18.67 2.89 2.82
N MET A 398 -18.29 4.00 2.20
CA MET A 398 -18.95 4.51 1.01
C MET A 398 -18.43 3.77 -0.24
N LYS A 399 -19.28 2.97 -0.88
CA LYS A 399 -18.96 2.37 -2.19
C LYS A 399 -19.27 3.40 -3.29
N LEU A 400 -18.23 3.77 -4.03
CA LEU A 400 -18.26 4.71 -5.14
C LEU A 400 -18.29 3.89 -6.45
N GLY A 401 -19.48 3.41 -6.82
CA GLY A 401 -19.68 2.61 -8.03
C GLY A 401 -20.14 3.45 -9.23
N PRO A 402 -20.09 2.90 -10.46
CA PRO A 402 -20.29 3.67 -11.69
C PRO A 402 -21.63 4.41 -11.77
N GLN A 403 -22.70 3.79 -11.28
CA GLN A 403 -24.06 4.32 -11.35
C GLN A 403 -24.55 4.82 -9.98
N HIS A 404 -24.11 4.17 -8.90
CA HIS A 404 -24.65 4.38 -7.56
C HIS A 404 -23.54 4.63 -6.54
N VAL A 405 -23.83 5.54 -5.61
CA VAL A 405 -23.08 5.75 -4.38
C VAL A 405 -23.91 5.11 -3.27
N THR A 406 -23.34 4.13 -2.56
CA THR A 406 -24.08 3.38 -1.55
C THR A 406 -23.24 3.16 -0.30
N MET A 407 -23.90 3.11 0.86
CA MET A 407 -23.25 2.63 2.07
C MET A 407 -23.19 1.11 2.04
N LYS A 408 -21.99 0.56 2.23
CA LYS A 408 -21.77 -0.88 2.34
C LYS A 408 -21.05 -1.21 3.65
N LYS A 409 -21.51 -2.25 4.33
CA LYS A 409 -20.75 -2.84 5.44
C LYS A 409 -19.43 -3.38 4.89
N ALA A 410 -18.33 -3.16 5.57
CA ALA A 410 -17.01 -3.59 5.13
C ALA A 410 -16.94 -5.12 5.16
N GLU A 411 -17.17 -5.73 4.00
CA GLU A 411 -17.25 -7.17 3.83
C GLU A 411 -15.92 -7.85 4.20
N LYS A 412 -14.77 -7.19 4.07
CA LYS A 412 -13.45 -7.83 4.25
C LYS A 412 -12.93 -7.93 5.69
N LEU A 413 -13.65 -7.39 6.69
CA LEU A 413 -13.17 -7.42 8.08
C LEU A 413 -12.95 -8.86 8.59
N HIS A 414 -13.93 -9.75 8.37
CA HIS A 414 -13.82 -11.16 8.78
C HIS A 414 -12.63 -11.86 8.10
N ARG A 415 -12.41 -11.58 6.81
CA ARG A 415 -11.30 -12.14 6.03
C ARG A 415 -9.95 -11.66 6.58
N CYS A 416 -9.82 -10.38 6.90
CA CYS A 416 -8.59 -9.85 7.51
C CYS A 416 -8.36 -10.41 8.93
N VAL A 417 -9.41 -10.60 9.72
CA VAL A 417 -9.31 -11.27 11.04
C VAL A 417 -8.86 -12.72 10.89
N TYR A 418 -9.43 -13.47 9.94
CA TYR A 418 -9.06 -14.84 9.66
C TYR A 418 -7.59 -14.95 9.22
N LEU A 419 -7.19 -14.11 8.26
CA LEU A 419 -5.80 -14.05 7.80
C LEU A 419 -4.85 -13.71 8.96
N ARG A 420 -5.24 -12.80 9.86
CA ARG A 420 -4.47 -12.41 11.05
C ARG A 420 -4.32 -13.47 12.12
N THR A 421 -5.41 -14.15 12.45
CA THR A 421 -5.50 -14.94 13.69
C THR A 421 -5.53 -16.44 13.44
N ASN A 422 -5.75 -16.85 12.19
CA ASN A 422 -6.11 -18.21 11.81
C ASN A 422 -7.35 -18.72 12.58
N ARG A 423 -8.22 -17.81 13.03
CA ARG A 423 -9.50 -18.12 13.67
C ARG A 423 -10.63 -17.66 12.77
N VAL A 424 -11.61 -18.55 12.58
CA VAL A 424 -12.89 -18.17 11.99
C VAL A 424 -13.67 -17.44 13.08
N THR A 425 -13.92 -16.15 12.91
CA THR A 425 -14.91 -15.45 13.75
C THR A 425 -16.30 -15.99 13.38
N PRO A 426 -17.13 -16.40 14.36
CA PRO A 426 -18.46 -16.93 14.11
C PRO A 426 -19.39 -15.95 13.38
#